data_AF-A0A149VWJ2-F1
#
_entry.id   AF-A0A149VWJ2-F1
#
_cell.length_a   1.000
_cell.length_b   1.000
_cell.length_c   1.000
_cell.angle_alpha   90.00
_cell.angle_beta   90.00
_cell.angle_gamma   90.00
#
_symmetry.space_group_name_H-M   'P 1'
#
loop_
_entity.id
_entity.type
_entity.pdbx_description
1 polymer ?
#
loop_
_entity_poly.entity_id
_entity_poly.type
_entity_poly.pdbx_seq_one_letter_code
_entity_poly.pdbx_strand_id
1 'polypeptide(L)'
;MKIYELKMEFLTPAFLGNAEQKGQWRTPPIKALLRQWWRIAYAAEKQFAVRVDEMRTEEGLLFGHAWLENDRDEHGNKVAARKSEVRIRLDCWDEGKLKQEDWHSLDKVKHPEVLHHVASDLYMGYGPITLPRGANHPTLKSNAAIQSGESAIISIAVPEAHAQIMAHALWLMDRFGTLGGRSRNGWGSFSLEPHDEASNKALSCHSVPTRLWRDSLGLDWPHAIGQDENGALIWITDEFSDWKLLMKRLAEIKIGLRTQFKFTSGKNAPLPVDRHWIAYPVTNHSVADWGENKRLPNSLRFKVRKTQGGKLLGVVFHVPCLPPQEFKPDRQAIANMWSTVHRFLDQKLKRLNGRAEV
;
A
#
# COMPACT_ATOMS: atom_id res chain seq x y z
N MET A 1 -18.20 21.09 10.06
CA MET A 1 -17.59 19.74 9.93
C MET A 1 -18.19 19.14 8.70
N LYS A 2 -17.35 18.70 7.76
CA LYS A 2 -17.78 17.92 6.61
C LYS A 2 -17.82 16.45 7.01
N ILE A 3 -18.84 15.71 6.59
CA ILE A 3 -18.97 14.27 6.83
C ILE A 3 -18.98 13.55 5.48
N TYR A 4 -18.30 12.42 5.42
CA TYR A 4 -18.33 11.48 4.31
C TYR A 4 -18.83 10.12 4.82
N GLU A 5 -19.84 9.57 4.16
CA GLU A 5 -20.39 8.25 4.43
C GLU A 5 -20.07 7.31 3.25
N LEU A 6 -19.32 6.27 3.54
CA LEU A 6 -18.72 5.39 2.56
C LEU A 6 -18.94 3.94 2.95
N LYS A 7 -19.42 3.10 2.04
CA LYS A 7 -19.32 1.65 2.20
C LYS A 7 -17.95 1.19 1.73
N MET A 8 -17.20 0.54 2.62
CA MET A 8 -15.93 -0.08 2.30
C MET A 8 -16.14 -1.58 2.12
N GLU A 9 -15.81 -2.11 0.94
CA GLU A 9 -15.89 -3.55 0.64
C GLU A 9 -14.49 -4.09 0.35
N PHE A 10 -14.07 -5.17 1.01
CA PHE A 10 -12.80 -5.82 0.70
C PHE A 10 -12.91 -6.69 -0.56
N LEU A 11 -12.05 -6.46 -1.54
CA LEU A 11 -11.95 -7.19 -2.80
C LEU A 11 -10.96 -8.38 -2.73
N THR A 12 -10.19 -8.44 -1.65
CA THR A 12 -9.27 -9.54 -1.31
C THR A 12 -9.26 -9.69 0.20
N PRO A 13 -9.04 -10.90 0.76
CA PRO A 13 -8.87 -11.09 2.19
C PRO A 13 -7.92 -10.08 2.83
N ALA A 14 -8.28 -9.59 4.01
CA ALA A 14 -7.58 -8.52 4.70
C ALA A 14 -7.10 -8.97 6.09
N PHE A 15 -5.80 -8.84 6.33
CA PHE A 15 -5.14 -9.26 7.57
C PHE A 15 -5.04 -8.07 8.54
N LEU A 16 -6.18 -7.58 9.03
CA LEU A 16 -6.27 -6.44 9.96
C LEU A 16 -6.18 -6.94 11.42
N GLY A 17 -4.97 -7.22 11.89
CA GLY A 17 -4.75 -7.75 13.24
C GLY A 17 -5.23 -6.83 14.36
N ASN A 18 -5.98 -7.38 15.30
CA ASN A 18 -6.32 -6.78 16.58
C ASN A 18 -5.23 -7.07 17.64
N ALA A 19 -5.51 -6.78 18.91
CA ALA A 19 -4.54 -7.00 20.00
C ALA A 19 -4.15 -8.49 20.14
N GLU A 20 -5.04 -9.40 19.76
CA GLU A 20 -4.84 -10.85 19.75
C GLU A 20 -4.31 -11.37 18.41
N GLN A 21 -3.92 -10.48 17.50
CA GLN A 21 -3.48 -10.80 16.13
C GLN A 21 -4.57 -11.48 15.27
N LYS A 22 -5.86 -11.31 15.60
CA LYS A 22 -7.00 -11.75 14.78
C LYS A 22 -7.49 -10.63 13.87
N GLY A 23 -7.97 -10.96 12.68
CA GLY A 23 -8.57 -10.01 11.75
C GLY A 23 -9.85 -9.41 12.31
N GLN A 24 -9.94 -8.08 12.37
CA GLN A 24 -11.11 -7.38 12.90
C GLN A 24 -11.32 -6.02 12.24
N TRP A 25 -12.59 -5.65 12.02
CA TRP A 25 -12.97 -4.30 11.62
C TRP A 25 -12.62 -3.29 12.71
N ARG A 26 -11.70 -2.37 12.41
CA ARG A 26 -11.25 -1.34 13.35
C ARG A 26 -10.85 -0.05 12.63
N THR A 27 -11.09 1.08 13.27
CA THR A 27 -10.77 2.41 12.73
C THR A 27 -9.28 2.79 12.69
N PRO A 28 -8.37 2.33 13.58
CA PRO A 28 -6.98 2.80 13.57
C PRO A 28 -6.21 2.51 12.26
N PRO A 29 -6.30 1.30 11.65
CA PRO A 29 -5.69 1.06 10.33
C PRO A 29 -6.22 1.98 9.24
N ILE A 30 -7.54 2.24 9.22
CA ILE A 30 -8.17 3.16 8.25
C ILE A 30 -7.64 4.58 8.45
N LYS A 31 -7.56 5.05 9.70
CA LYS A 31 -6.99 6.37 10.02
C LYS A 31 -5.53 6.49 9.60
N ALA A 32 -4.73 5.44 9.83
CA ALA A 32 -3.33 5.42 9.42
C ALA A 32 -3.17 5.48 7.90
N LEU A 33 -4.00 4.76 7.15
CA LEU A 33 -4.02 4.82 5.69
C LEU A 33 -4.48 6.19 5.18
N LEU A 34 -5.50 6.79 5.82
CA LEU A 34 -5.97 8.14 5.51
C LEU A 34 -4.86 9.17 5.72
N ARG A 35 -4.14 9.13 6.85
CA ARG A 35 -2.95 9.97 7.10
C ARG A 35 -1.88 9.79 6.03
N GLN A 36 -1.65 8.56 5.57
CA GLN A 36 -0.68 8.27 4.53
C GLN A 36 -1.05 8.93 3.20
N TRP A 37 -2.30 8.78 2.75
CA TRP A 37 -2.74 9.38 1.49
C TRP A 37 -2.97 10.89 1.59
N TRP A 38 -3.31 11.39 2.78
CA TRP A 38 -3.34 12.81 3.07
C TRP A 38 -1.98 13.46 2.83
N ARG A 39 -0.86 12.82 3.21
CA ARG A 39 0.49 13.37 2.93
C ARG A 39 0.80 13.48 1.43
N ILE A 40 0.27 12.56 0.61
CA ILE A 40 0.42 12.62 -0.85
C ILE A 40 -0.48 13.71 -1.45
N ALA A 41 -1.72 13.84 -0.97
CA ALA A 41 -2.61 14.93 -1.35
C ALA A 41 -2.04 16.31 -0.95
N TYR A 42 -1.47 16.41 0.26
CA TYR A 42 -0.77 17.60 0.76
C TYR A 42 0.39 17.99 -0.15
N ALA A 43 1.22 17.01 -0.54
CA ALA A 43 2.30 17.26 -1.47
C ALA A 43 1.79 17.79 -2.81
N ALA A 44 0.69 17.25 -3.33
CA ALA A 44 0.06 17.73 -4.55
C ALA A 44 -0.43 19.18 -4.42
N GLU A 45 -1.11 19.50 -3.32
CA GLU A 45 -1.63 20.84 -3.02
C GLU A 45 -0.51 21.88 -2.93
N LYS A 46 0.62 21.52 -2.31
CA LYS A 46 1.83 22.36 -2.23
C LYS A 46 2.73 22.26 -3.48
N GLN A 47 2.23 21.71 -4.59
CA GLN A 47 2.97 21.57 -5.85
C GLN A 47 4.35 20.88 -5.68
N PHE A 48 4.41 19.91 -4.76
CA PHE A 48 5.59 19.15 -4.35
C PHE A 48 6.72 19.97 -3.71
N ALA A 49 6.51 21.26 -3.41
CA ALA A 49 7.40 22.11 -2.64
C ALA A 49 7.14 21.94 -1.13
N VAL A 50 7.30 20.71 -0.62
CA VAL A 50 6.96 20.36 0.76
C VAL A 50 8.13 20.58 1.71
N ARG A 51 7.87 21.33 2.77
CA ARG A 51 8.68 21.35 3.99
C ARG A 51 8.14 20.31 4.97
N VAL A 52 8.95 19.29 5.29
CA VAL A 52 8.50 18.12 6.07
C VAL A 52 8.11 18.49 7.50
N ASP A 53 8.80 19.44 8.10
CA ASP A 53 8.50 20.02 9.42
C ASP A 53 7.12 20.69 9.45
N GLU A 54 6.80 21.48 8.43
CA GLU A 54 5.50 22.13 8.28
C GLU A 54 4.39 21.10 8.07
N MET A 55 4.56 20.18 7.11
CA MET A 55 3.60 19.10 6.86
C MET A 55 3.33 18.26 8.11
N ARG A 56 4.39 17.92 8.88
CA ARG A 56 4.24 17.16 10.13
C ARG A 56 3.51 17.94 11.22
N THR A 57 3.68 19.25 11.25
CA THR A 57 2.96 20.13 12.18
C THR A 57 1.48 20.13 11.82
N GLU A 58 1.14 20.37 10.55
CA GLU A 58 -0.25 20.33 10.07
C GLU A 58 -0.90 18.94 10.26
N GLU A 59 -0.18 17.86 9.95
CA GLU A 59 -0.66 16.49 10.19
C GLU A 59 -0.95 16.23 11.67
N GLY A 60 -0.08 16.72 12.56
CA GLY A 60 -0.23 16.56 14.00
C GLY A 60 -1.41 17.36 14.56
N LEU A 61 -1.62 18.58 14.09
CA LEU A 61 -2.77 19.40 14.48
C LEU A 61 -4.09 18.79 14.00
N LEU A 62 -4.14 18.29 12.75
CA LEU A 62 -5.37 17.73 12.16
C LEU A 62 -5.72 16.33 12.69
N PHE A 63 -4.76 15.40 12.70
CA PHE A 63 -5.00 14.00 13.05
C PHE A 63 -4.66 13.68 14.52
N GLY A 64 -4.23 14.67 15.29
CA GLY A 64 -3.79 14.55 16.67
C GLY A 64 -2.31 14.19 16.79
N HIS A 65 -1.71 14.64 17.89
CA HIS A 65 -0.29 14.45 18.20
C HIS A 65 -0.02 14.34 19.70
N ALA A 66 1.16 13.84 20.04
CA ALA A 66 1.74 13.83 21.38
C ALA A 66 3.26 14.12 21.34
N TRP A 67 3.71 14.86 20.31
CA TRP A 67 5.14 15.04 20.01
C TRP A 67 5.50 16.42 19.44
N LEU A 68 4.53 17.31 19.16
CA LEU A 68 4.86 18.63 18.62
C LEU A 68 5.33 19.55 19.75
N GLU A 69 6.65 19.77 19.78
CA GLU A 69 7.30 20.61 20.78
C GLU A 69 6.94 22.09 20.68
N ASN A 70 6.53 22.55 19.49
CA ASN A 70 6.25 23.96 19.19
C ASN A 70 4.76 24.33 19.26
N ASP A 71 3.89 23.38 19.63
CA ASP A 71 2.47 23.65 19.79
C ASP A 71 2.22 24.44 21.08
N ARG A 72 1.39 25.49 21.00
CA ARG A 72 1.11 26.43 22.08
C ARG A 72 -0.40 26.61 22.25
N ASP A 73 -0.84 26.77 23.50
CA ASP A 73 -2.21 27.20 23.79
C ASP A 73 -2.36 28.72 23.67
N GLU A 74 -3.57 29.21 23.90
CA GLU A 74 -3.90 30.65 23.85
C GLU A 74 -3.12 31.51 24.87
N HIS A 75 -2.56 30.88 25.90
CA HIS A 75 -1.74 31.52 26.94
C HIS A 75 -0.24 31.37 26.68
N GLY A 76 0.16 30.75 25.56
CA GLY A 76 1.57 30.52 25.21
C GLY A 76 2.22 29.33 25.94
N ASN A 77 1.45 28.47 26.62
CA ASN A 77 1.99 27.27 27.24
C ASN A 77 2.14 26.14 26.22
N LYS A 78 3.12 25.26 26.42
CA LYS A 78 3.31 24.07 25.57
C LYS A 78 2.10 23.12 25.67
N VAL A 79 1.57 22.71 24.52
CA VAL A 79 0.53 21.68 24.44
C VAL A 79 1.18 20.30 24.35
N ALA A 80 1.03 19.47 25.39
CA ALA A 80 1.66 18.14 25.45
C ALA A 80 1.04 17.14 24.45
N ALA A 81 -0.26 17.24 24.19
CA ALA A 81 -0.96 16.41 23.21
C ALA A 81 -2.23 17.10 22.70
N ARG A 82 -2.59 16.85 21.44
CA ARG A 82 -3.89 17.25 20.88
C ARG A 82 -4.72 16.05 20.46
N LYS A 83 -6.02 16.16 20.74
CA LYS A 83 -7.03 15.27 20.19
C LYS A 83 -7.14 15.50 18.68
N SER A 84 -7.36 14.43 17.94
CA SER A 84 -7.64 14.46 16.50
C SER A 84 -8.94 15.21 16.19
N GLU A 85 -8.89 16.11 15.21
CA GLU A 85 -10.09 16.75 14.67
C GLU A 85 -10.80 15.85 13.65
N VAL A 86 -10.05 14.95 13.00
CA VAL A 86 -10.61 13.87 12.17
C VAL A 86 -11.22 12.79 13.05
N ARG A 87 -12.51 12.50 12.85
CA ARG A 87 -13.25 11.45 13.55
C ARG A 87 -13.68 10.38 12.55
N ILE A 88 -13.46 9.12 12.89
CA ILE A 88 -13.84 7.96 12.05
C ILE A 88 -14.71 7.04 12.88
N ARG A 89 -15.83 6.61 12.32
CA ARG A 89 -16.74 5.62 12.91
C ARG A 89 -16.93 4.48 11.92
N LEU A 90 -16.98 3.25 12.45
CA LEU A 90 -17.50 2.08 11.75
C LEU A 90 -18.86 1.73 12.33
N ASP A 91 -19.77 1.26 11.48
CA ASP A 91 -21.04 0.68 11.90
C ASP A 91 -20.87 -0.70 12.56
N CYS A 92 -19.86 -1.47 12.16
CA CYS A 92 -19.50 -2.76 12.74
C CYS A 92 -18.03 -2.86 13.17
N TRP A 93 -17.76 -3.75 14.12
CA TRP A 93 -16.43 -3.99 14.71
C TRP A 93 -16.14 -5.50 14.80
N ASP A 94 -16.80 -6.27 13.95
CA ASP A 94 -16.79 -7.73 14.00
C ASP A 94 -15.40 -8.29 13.70
N GLU A 95 -15.11 -9.44 14.30
CA GLU A 95 -14.01 -10.28 13.85
C GLU A 95 -14.31 -10.80 12.44
N GLY A 96 -13.27 -10.92 11.62
CA GLY A 96 -13.38 -11.51 10.29
C GLY A 96 -13.84 -12.96 10.36
N LYS A 97 -14.54 -13.41 9.34
CA LYS A 97 -15.15 -14.76 9.34
C LYS A 97 -14.29 -15.83 8.68
N LEU A 98 -13.26 -15.45 7.91
CA LEU A 98 -12.41 -16.41 7.21
C LEU A 98 -11.45 -17.09 8.17
N LYS A 99 -11.70 -18.36 8.47
CA LYS A 99 -10.87 -19.15 9.39
C LYS A 99 -9.81 -19.97 8.65
N GLN A 100 -8.97 -20.64 9.42
CA GLN A 100 -7.88 -21.46 8.87
C GLN A 100 -8.42 -22.65 8.06
N GLU A 101 -9.48 -23.28 8.55
CA GLU A 101 -10.17 -24.42 7.90
C GLU A 101 -10.81 -24.05 6.55
N ASP A 102 -11.23 -22.79 6.40
CA ASP A 102 -11.84 -22.27 5.18
C ASP A 102 -10.80 -21.73 4.17
N TRP A 103 -9.51 -21.73 4.55
CA TRP A 103 -8.44 -21.26 3.67
C TRP A 103 -8.08 -22.34 2.65
N HIS A 104 -8.53 -22.13 1.41
CA HIS A 104 -8.12 -22.95 0.28
C HIS A 104 -6.88 -22.35 -0.39
N SER A 105 -5.79 -23.12 -0.41
CA SER A 105 -4.56 -22.76 -1.10
C SER A 105 -4.85 -22.33 -2.54
N LEU A 106 -4.23 -21.23 -2.95
CA LEU A 106 -4.28 -20.81 -4.34
C LEU A 106 -3.40 -21.68 -5.22
N ASP A 107 -3.66 -21.60 -6.52
CA ASP A 107 -2.85 -22.22 -7.57
C ASP A 107 -1.37 -21.90 -7.41
N LYS A 108 -0.55 -22.89 -7.76
CA LYS A 108 0.90 -22.75 -7.76
C LYS A 108 1.39 -22.06 -9.04
N VAL A 109 2.45 -21.28 -8.90
CA VAL A 109 3.14 -20.56 -9.97
C VAL A 109 4.57 -21.07 -10.10
N LYS A 110 5.09 -21.12 -11.33
CA LYS A 110 6.48 -21.49 -11.58
C LYS A 110 7.41 -20.40 -11.03
N HIS A 111 8.40 -20.78 -10.24
CA HIS A 111 9.43 -19.88 -9.74
C HIS A 111 10.80 -20.35 -10.26
N PRO A 112 11.50 -19.57 -11.10
CA PRO A 112 12.66 -20.06 -11.84
C PRO A 112 13.88 -20.41 -10.98
N GLU A 113 13.90 -19.98 -9.73
CA GLU A 113 15.02 -20.20 -8.80
C GLU A 113 14.75 -21.30 -7.76
N VAL A 114 13.63 -22.03 -7.87
CA VAL A 114 13.34 -23.20 -7.03
C VAL A 114 12.81 -24.34 -7.88
N LEU A 115 13.04 -25.58 -7.43
CA LEU A 115 12.64 -26.79 -8.18
C LEU A 115 11.12 -26.94 -8.26
N HIS A 116 10.40 -26.56 -7.21
CA HIS A 116 8.97 -26.77 -7.08
C HIS A 116 8.18 -25.50 -7.38
N HIS A 117 6.97 -25.68 -7.93
CA HIS A 117 6.03 -24.58 -8.05
C HIS A 117 5.62 -24.10 -6.66
N VAL A 118 5.49 -22.77 -6.51
CA VAL A 118 5.19 -22.12 -5.23
C VAL A 118 3.73 -21.70 -5.24
N ALA A 119 3.00 -21.97 -4.15
CA ALA A 119 1.62 -21.51 -4.00
C ALA A 119 1.57 -19.96 -4.01
N SER A 120 0.70 -19.39 -4.85
CA SER A 120 0.67 -17.95 -5.11
C SER A 120 0.24 -17.14 -3.89
N ASP A 121 -0.67 -17.65 -3.08
CA ASP A 121 -1.06 -17.09 -1.79
C ASP A 121 0.12 -17.01 -0.82
N LEU A 122 0.86 -18.09 -0.65
CA LEU A 122 2.03 -18.12 0.23
C LEU A 122 3.10 -17.12 -0.24
N TYR A 123 3.38 -17.07 -1.55
CA TYR A 123 4.38 -16.15 -2.08
C TYR A 123 4.00 -14.67 -1.85
N MET A 124 2.73 -14.34 -2.04
CA MET A 124 2.22 -12.97 -1.87
C MET A 124 1.93 -12.62 -0.41
N GLY A 125 1.66 -13.63 0.41
CA GLY A 125 1.09 -13.51 1.75
C GLY A 125 1.92 -14.11 2.88
N TYR A 126 3.17 -14.52 2.63
CA TYR A 126 4.03 -15.15 3.63
C TYR A 126 4.06 -14.36 4.95
N GLY A 127 3.70 -14.97 6.07
CA GLY A 127 3.57 -14.30 7.37
C GLY A 127 2.16 -14.49 7.92
N PRO A 128 1.15 -13.76 7.40
CA PRO A 128 -0.26 -14.10 7.61
C PRO A 128 -0.66 -15.46 7.03
N ILE A 129 -0.05 -15.85 5.90
CA ILE A 129 -0.18 -17.19 5.31
C ILE A 129 1.14 -17.94 5.57
N THR A 130 1.03 -19.17 6.04
CA THR A 130 2.16 -20.01 6.41
C THR A 130 2.05 -21.39 5.78
N LEU A 131 3.17 -22.08 5.61
CA LEU A 131 3.18 -23.51 5.28
C LEU A 131 3.66 -24.26 6.53
N PRO A 132 2.76 -24.88 7.31
CA PRO A 132 3.15 -25.66 8.48
C PRO A 132 4.14 -26.77 8.11
N ARG A 133 5.05 -27.10 9.03
CA ARG A 133 6.05 -28.15 8.80
C ARG A 133 5.33 -29.49 8.53
N GLY A 134 5.65 -30.13 7.41
CA GLY A 134 5.02 -31.39 6.99
C GLY A 134 3.69 -31.24 6.24
N ALA A 135 3.17 -30.02 6.07
CA ALA A 135 1.98 -29.76 5.27
C ALA A 135 2.33 -29.56 3.78
N ASN A 136 1.39 -29.92 2.91
CA ASN A 136 1.52 -29.75 1.45
C ASN A 136 0.82 -28.48 0.94
N HIS A 137 0.00 -27.85 1.77
CA HIS A 137 -0.82 -26.69 1.43
C HIS A 137 -0.63 -25.57 2.47
N PRO A 138 -0.45 -24.31 2.02
CA PRO A 138 -0.46 -23.15 2.91
C PRO A 138 -1.79 -23.00 3.63
N THR A 139 -1.72 -22.44 4.83
CA THR A 139 -2.87 -22.13 5.69
C THR A 139 -2.74 -20.72 6.24
N LEU A 140 -3.85 -20.17 6.74
CA LEU A 140 -3.82 -18.93 7.53
C LEU A 140 -3.09 -19.18 8.86
N LYS A 141 -2.28 -18.21 9.32
CA LYS A 141 -1.52 -18.27 10.60
C LYS A 141 -2.36 -17.85 11.81
N SER A 142 -3.24 -16.87 11.62
CA SER A 142 -4.10 -16.30 12.67
C SER A 142 -5.54 -16.77 12.48
N ASN A 143 -6.33 -16.73 13.55
CA ASN A 143 -7.78 -16.87 13.42
C ASN A 143 -8.37 -15.60 12.81
N ALA A 144 -9.41 -15.75 12.00
CA ALA A 144 -10.18 -14.67 11.36
C ALA A 144 -9.34 -13.76 10.45
N ALA A 145 -9.47 -13.86 9.14
CA ALA A 145 -9.22 -12.75 8.24
C ALA A 145 -10.57 -12.12 7.85
N ILE A 146 -10.59 -10.82 7.58
CA ILE A 146 -11.77 -10.20 6.96
C ILE A 146 -11.82 -10.69 5.52
N GLN A 147 -12.94 -11.31 5.12
CA GLN A 147 -13.01 -12.04 3.86
C GLN A 147 -13.28 -11.11 2.67
N SER A 148 -12.99 -11.59 1.46
CA SER A 148 -13.42 -10.89 0.25
C SER A 148 -14.95 -10.80 0.20
N GLY A 149 -15.48 -9.66 -0.22
CA GLY A 149 -16.90 -9.32 -0.26
C GLY A 149 -17.46 -8.82 1.06
N GLU A 150 -16.71 -8.89 2.16
CA GLU A 150 -17.15 -8.33 3.44
C GLU A 150 -17.09 -6.79 3.38
N SER A 151 -18.09 -6.14 3.98
CA SER A 151 -18.20 -4.68 3.96
C SER A 151 -18.68 -4.09 5.27
N ALA A 152 -18.35 -2.81 5.46
CA ALA A 152 -18.75 -1.99 6.60
C ALA A 152 -19.02 -0.55 6.15
N ILE A 153 -19.88 0.17 6.85
CA ILE A 153 -20.08 1.61 6.67
C ILE A 153 -19.08 2.39 7.49
N ILE A 154 -18.38 3.31 6.83
CA ILE A 154 -17.41 4.23 7.41
C ILE A 154 -17.96 5.65 7.32
N SER A 155 -18.12 6.29 8.47
CA SER A 155 -18.40 7.73 8.55
C SER A 155 -17.13 8.48 8.96
N ILE A 156 -16.69 9.44 8.15
CA ILE A 156 -15.48 10.24 8.39
C ILE A 156 -15.89 11.71 8.51
N ALA A 157 -15.70 12.30 9.69
CA ALA A 157 -15.97 13.72 9.92
C ALA A 157 -14.65 14.50 10.01
N VAL A 158 -14.55 15.59 9.24
CA VAL A 158 -13.38 16.48 9.17
C VAL A 158 -13.75 17.96 9.29
N PRO A 159 -12.83 18.83 9.72
CA PRO A 159 -13.03 20.28 9.64
C PRO A 159 -13.28 20.73 8.20
N GLU A 160 -14.13 21.74 8.02
CA GLU A 160 -14.53 22.23 6.69
C GLU A 160 -13.31 22.73 5.90
N ALA A 161 -12.38 23.41 6.58
CA ALA A 161 -11.14 23.92 6.00
C ALA A 161 -10.24 22.83 5.38
N HIS A 162 -10.40 21.58 5.82
CA HIS A 162 -9.63 20.44 5.32
C HIS A 162 -10.46 19.51 4.42
N ALA A 163 -11.70 19.87 4.07
CA ALA A 163 -12.59 19.01 3.29
C ALA A 163 -12.01 18.67 1.91
N GLN A 164 -11.41 19.64 1.21
CA GLN A 164 -10.88 19.42 -0.14
C GLN A 164 -9.70 18.45 -0.17
N ILE A 165 -8.69 18.66 0.67
CA ILE A 165 -7.54 17.76 0.78
C ILE A 165 -7.96 16.38 1.29
N MET A 166 -8.96 16.30 2.17
CA MET A 166 -9.49 15.03 2.65
C MET A 166 -10.23 14.26 1.56
N ALA A 167 -11.05 14.94 0.74
CA ALA A 167 -11.69 14.35 -0.42
C ALA A 167 -10.65 13.74 -1.37
N HIS A 168 -9.55 14.46 -1.63
CA HIS A 168 -8.46 13.93 -2.46
C HIS A 168 -7.79 12.71 -1.83
N ALA A 169 -7.57 12.72 -0.51
CA ALA A 169 -7.03 11.57 0.20
C ALA A 169 -7.95 10.34 0.13
N LEU A 170 -9.27 10.52 0.25
CA LEU A 170 -10.27 9.44 0.12
C LEU A 170 -10.31 8.89 -1.31
N TRP A 171 -10.25 9.76 -2.31
CA TRP A 171 -10.14 9.38 -3.73
C TRP A 171 -8.90 8.53 -4.00
N LEU A 172 -7.76 8.90 -3.40
CA LEU A 172 -6.51 8.13 -3.49
C LEU A 172 -6.60 6.79 -2.76
N MET A 173 -7.26 6.77 -1.59
CA MET A 173 -7.49 5.53 -0.84
C MET A 173 -8.31 4.52 -1.65
N ASP A 174 -9.40 4.95 -2.29
CA ASP A 174 -10.23 4.07 -3.13
C ASP A 174 -9.39 3.44 -4.26
N ARG A 175 -8.61 4.27 -4.96
CA ARG A 175 -7.86 3.83 -6.16
C ARG A 175 -6.59 3.06 -5.84
N PHE A 176 -5.91 3.37 -4.75
CA PHE A 176 -4.55 2.89 -4.49
C PHE A 176 -4.33 2.35 -3.07
N GLY A 177 -5.30 2.49 -2.17
CA GLY A 177 -5.21 2.05 -0.79
C GLY A 177 -5.39 0.55 -0.59
N THR A 178 -4.61 -0.03 0.32
CA THR A 178 -4.77 -1.41 0.80
C THR A 178 -4.55 -1.44 2.31
N LEU A 179 -5.23 -2.33 3.03
CA LEU A 179 -5.17 -2.43 4.50
C LEU A 179 -4.62 -3.77 4.99
N GLY A 180 -4.00 -3.74 6.16
CA GLY A 180 -3.55 -4.94 6.88
C GLY A 180 -2.19 -5.49 6.46
N GLY A 181 -1.88 -6.68 6.96
CA GLY A 181 -0.63 -7.39 6.66
C GLY A 181 -0.47 -7.66 5.17
N ARG A 182 0.75 -7.53 4.66
CA ARG A 182 1.09 -7.80 3.23
C ARG A 182 0.26 -7.00 2.22
N SER A 183 -0.34 -5.89 2.65
CA SER A 183 -1.23 -5.08 1.83
C SER A 183 -0.60 -4.51 0.56
N ARG A 184 0.71 -4.21 0.60
CA ARG A 184 1.47 -3.78 -0.58
C ARG A 184 1.58 -4.85 -1.69
N ASN A 185 1.21 -6.10 -1.40
CA ASN A 185 1.16 -7.19 -2.36
C ASN A 185 -0.27 -7.44 -2.90
N GLY A 186 -1.24 -6.56 -2.63
CA GLY A 186 -2.61 -6.68 -3.13
C GLY A 186 -3.62 -7.24 -2.12
N TRP A 187 -3.16 -7.85 -1.02
CA TRP A 187 -4.05 -8.24 0.09
C TRP A 187 -4.72 -7.03 0.76
N GLY A 188 -5.90 -7.22 1.32
CA GLY A 188 -6.71 -6.14 1.90
C GLY A 188 -6.98 -4.97 0.94
N SER A 189 -7.03 -5.24 -0.37
CA SER A 189 -7.59 -4.33 -1.35
C SER A 189 -9.08 -4.12 -1.08
N PHE A 190 -9.54 -2.89 -1.14
CA PHE A 190 -10.96 -2.53 -0.93
C PHE A 190 -11.47 -1.52 -1.96
N SER A 191 -12.78 -1.39 -2.13
CA SER A 191 -13.41 -0.25 -2.81
C SER A 191 -14.16 0.63 -1.82
N LEU A 192 -14.33 1.90 -2.15
CA LEU A 192 -15.18 2.84 -1.43
C LEU A 192 -16.38 3.21 -2.31
N GLU A 193 -17.58 2.91 -1.83
CA GLU A 193 -18.84 3.28 -2.49
C GLU A 193 -19.48 4.43 -1.71
N PRO A 194 -19.82 5.56 -2.36
CA PRO A 194 -20.41 6.70 -1.69
C PRO A 194 -21.89 6.45 -1.31
N HIS A 195 -22.30 6.85 -0.12
CA HIS A 195 -23.69 6.77 0.35
C HIS A 195 -24.48 8.07 0.16
N ASP A 196 -23.80 9.20 -0.03
CA ASP A 196 -24.41 10.51 -0.20
C ASP A 196 -23.71 11.32 -1.32
N GLU A 197 -24.31 12.45 -1.69
CA GLU A 197 -23.78 13.34 -2.73
C GLU A 197 -22.40 13.91 -2.36
N ALA A 198 -22.19 14.20 -1.07
CA ALA A 198 -20.93 14.73 -0.56
C ALA A 198 -19.76 13.76 -0.77
N SER A 199 -19.99 12.48 -0.50
CA SER A 199 -19.04 11.38 -0.65
C SER A 199 -18.86 11.02 -2.11
N ASN A 200 -19.94 11.08 -2.90
CA ASN A 200 -19.84 10.90 -4.35
C ASN A 200 -18.95 11.96 -4.99
N LYS A 201 -19.13 13.23 -4.62
CA LYS A 201 -18.27 14.34 -5.05
C LYS A 201 -16.81 14.12 -4.63
N ALA A 202 -16.58 13.61 -3.42
CA ALA A 202 -15.23 13.32 -2.94
C ALA A 202 -14.52 12.22 -3.74
N LEU A 203 -15.24 11.24 -4.27
CA LEU A 203 -14.66 10.09 -5.00
C LEU A 203 -14.62 10.26 -6.53
N SER A 204 -15.22 11.33 -7.07
CA SER A 204 -15.36 11.53 -8.52
C SER A 204 -14.35 12.52 -9.12
N CYS A 205 -13.93 13.57 -8.41
CA CYS A 205 -13.28 14.73 -9.04
C CYS A 205 -11.85 15.01 -8.54
N HIS A 206 -10.91 14.09 -8.78
CA HIS A 206 -9.50 14.33 -8.49
C HIS A 206 -8.56 13.75 -9.55
N SER A 207 -7.34 14.28 -9.60
CA SER A 207 -6.26 13.77 -10.43
C SER A 207 -5.26 12.97 -9.59
N VAL A 208 -4.50 12.10 -10.25
CA VAL A 208 -3.37 11.41 -9.63
C VAL A 208 -2.26 12.43 -9.38
N PRO A 209 -1.75 12.58 -8.14
CA PRO A 209 -0.55 13.36 -7.88
C PRO A 209 0.66 12.67 -8.51
N THR A 210 1.18 13.25 -9.58
CA THR A 210 2.33 12.70 -10.29
C THR A 210 3.56 13.61 -10.24
N ARG A 211 4.73 13.00 -10.18
CA ARG A 211 6.04 13.68 -10.28
C ARG A 211 7.00 12.82 -11.07
N LEU A 212 7.94 13.44 -11.79
CA LEU A 212 9.02 12.71 -12.45
C LEU A 212 9.69 11.77 -11.44
N TRP A 213 9.67 10.47 -11.73
CA TRP A 213 10.01 9.48 -10.71
C TRP A 213 11.46 9.58 -10.25
N ARG A 214 12.37 10.06 -11.12
CA ARG A 214 13.77 10.33 -10.79
C ARG A 214 13.93 11.49 -9.83
N ASP A 215 13.09 12.51 -9.93
CA ASP A 215 13.07 13.65 -9.01
C ASP A 215 12.53 13.23 -7.64
N SER A 216 11.56 12.32 -7.62
CA SER A 216 11.06 11.74 -6.38
C SER A 216 12.12 10.95 -5.59
N LEU A 217 13.19 10.47 -6.24
CA LEU A 217 14.35 9.90 -5.54
C LEU A 217 15.21 10.96 -4.81
N GLY A 218 14.82 12.23 -4.82
CA GLY A 218 15.42 13.27 -3.99
C GLY A 218 14.88 13.31 -2.56
N LEU A 219 13.79 12.60 -2.25
CA LEU A 219 13.16 12.57 -0.92
C LEU A 219 12.99 11.13 -0.46
N ASP A 220 13.11 10.89 0.85
CA ASP A 220 13.05 9.56 1.46
C ASP A 220 11.65 9.11 1.90
N TRP A 221 10.62 9.88 1.52
CA TRP A 221 9.23 9.59 1.85
C TRP A 221 8.32 9.58 0.61
N PRO A 222 7.27 8.75 0.58
CA PRO A 222 6.35 8.67 -0.57
C PRO A 222 5.46 9.92 -0.66
N HIS A 223 5.59 10.70 -1.73
CA HIS A 223 4.92 12.00 -1.90
C HIS A 223 4.19 12.18 -3.24
N ALA A 224 4.39 11.26 -4.18
CA ALA A 224 3.73 11.25 -5.49
C ALA A 224 3.72 9.84 -6.07
N ILE A 225 2.76 9.56 -6.96
CA ILE A 225 2.92 8.47 -7.92
C ILE A 225 3.94 8.91 -8.96
N GLY A 226 4.88 8.04 -9.32
CA GLY A 226 5.91 8.43 -10.28
C GLY A 226 5.33 8.57 -11.69
N GLN A 227 5.95 9.38 -12.52
CA GLN A 227 5.69 9.47 -13.96
C GLN A 227 7.00 9.53 -14.74
N ASP A 228 6.94 9.16 -16.01
CA ASP A 228 7.99 9.35 -17.02
C ASP A 228 7.35 9.92 -18.31
N GLU A 229 8.09 9.92 -19.41
CA GLU A 229 7.64 10.37 -20.74
C GLU A 229 6.39 9.66 -21.27
N ASN A 230 6.10 8.44 -20.81
CA ASN A 230 4.94 7.64 -21.19
C ASN A 230 3.75 7.82 -20.21
N GLY A 231 3.85 8.75 -19.26
CA GLY A 231 2.80 9.09 -18.31
C GLY A 231 2.98 8.49 -16.92
N ALA A 232 1.89 8.31 -16.17
CA ALA A 232 1.95 7.80 -14.81
C ALA A 232 2.48 6.35 -14.77
N LEU A 233 3.28 6.03 -13.75
CA LEU A 233 3.79 4.69 -13.46
C LEU A 233 2.71 3.85 -12.77
N ILE A 234 1.63 3.60 -13.52
CA ILE A 234 0.47 2.80 -13.13
C ILE A 234 0.17 1.83 -14.26
N TRP A 235 0.15 0.54 -13.94
CA TRP A 235 -0.10 -0.56 -14.84
C TRP A 235 -1.30 -1.37 -14.38
N ILE A 236 -2.05 -1.90 -15.34
CA ILE A 236 -3.20 -2.77 -15.09
C ILE A 236 -3.03 -4.13 -15.75
N THR A 237 -3.60 -5.15 -15.10
CA THR A 237 -3.78 -6.48 -15.69
C THR A 237 -5.03 -6.52 -16.58
N ASP A 238 -5.23 -7.65 -17.26
CA ASP A 238 -6.55 -8.02 -17.77
C ASP A 238 -7.58 -8.14 -16.63
N GLU A 239 -8.86 -8.23 -17.00
CA GLU A 239 -9.95 -8.47 -16.06
C GLU A 239 -10.06 -9.96 -15.68
N PHE A 240 -10.42 -10.22 -14.42
CA PHE A 240 -10.59 -11.54 -13.82
C PHE A 240 -11.95 -11.63 -13.10
N SER A 241 -12.52 -12.83 -13.07
CA SER A 241 -13.80 -13.08 -12.39
C SER A 241 -13.67 -13.29 -10.89
N ASP A 242 -12.51 -13.76 -10.41
CA ASP A 242 -12.24 -14.02 -8.99
C ASP A 242 -10.88 -13.44 -8.60
N TRP A 243 -10.80 -12.95 -7.36
CA TRP A 243 -9.58 -12.40 -6.78
C TRP A 243 -8.48 -13.46 -6.69
N LYS A 244 -8.83 -14.75 -6.57
CA LYS A 244 -7.87 -15.86 -6.52
C LYS A 244 -7.02 -15.94 -7.80
N LEU A 245 -7.67 -15.91 -8.96
CA LEU A 245 -7.01 -15.93 -10.27
C LEU A 245 -6.15 -14.68 -10.46
N LEU A 246 -6.67 -13.53 -10.03
CA LEU A 246 -5.93 -12.28 -10.08
C LEU A 246 -4.70 -12.29 -9.16
N MET A 247 -4.81 -12.80 -7.94
CA MET A 247 -3.66 -12.91 -7.00
C MET A 247 -2.58 -13.85 -7.53
N LYS A 248 -2.97 -14.94 -8.23
CA LYS A 248 -2.03 -15.78 -8.99
C LYS A 248 -1.29 -14.97 -10.05
N ARG A 249 -2.02 -14.19 -10.87
CA ARG A 249 -1.43 -13.31 -11.89
C ARG A 249 -0.46 -12.29 -11.28
N LEU A 250 -0.82 -11.67 -10.16
CA LEU A 250 0.06 -10.74 -9.44
C LEU A 250 1.32 -11.43 -8.90
N ALA A 251 1.22 -12.68 -8.45
CA ALA A 251 2.36 -13.48 -8.04
C ALA A 251 3.32 -13.75 -9.21
N GLU A 252 2.82 -14.13 -10.39
CA GLU A 252 3.63 -14.32 -11.60
C GLU A 252 4.40 -13.06 -11.98
N ILE A 253 3.73 -11.91 -11.99
CA ILE A 253 4.33 -10.60 -12.27
C ILE A 253 5.44 -10.31 -11.27
N LYS A 254 5.18 -10.47 -9.96
CA LYS A 254 6.14 -10.18 -8.91
C LYS A 254 7.34 -11.15 -8.91
N ILE A 255 7.13 -12.42 -9.27
CA ILE A 255 8.22 -13.38 -9.45
C ILE A 255 9.08 -12.97 -10.64
N GLY A 256 8.50 -12.73 -11.81
CA GLY A 256 9.24 -12.31 -13.00
C GLY A 256 10.05 -11.03 -12.74
N LEU A 257 9.42 -10.05 -12.10
CA LEU A 257 10.05 -8.78 -11.74
C LEU A 257 11.26 -8.96 -10.83
N ARG A 258 11.19 -9.85 -9.83
CA ARG A 258 12.29 -10.03 -8.87
C ARG A 258 13.41 -10.90 -9.45
N THR A 259 13.05 -11.93 -10.20
CA THR A 259 13.99 -12.96 -10.66
C THR A 259 14.78 -12.57 -11.91
N GLN A 260 14.44 -11.47 -12.57
CA GLN A 260 15.31 -10.84 -13.58
C GLN A 260 16.60 -10.28 -12.97
N PHE A 261 16.58 -9.91 -11.68
CA PHE A 261 17.76 -9.47 -10.94
C PHE A 261 18.41 -10.67 -10.27
N LYS A 262 19.48 -11.19 -10.88
CA LYS A 262 20.24 -12.33 -10.33
C LYS A 262 21.12 -11.86 -9.18
N PHE A 263 21.15 -12.66 -8.12
CA PHE A 263 22.14 -12.48 -7.08
C PHE A 263 23.50 -12.93 -7.57
N THR A 264 24.51 -12.08 -7.36
CA THR A 264 25.92 -12.40 -7.58
C THR A 264 26.64 -12.78 -6.28
N SER A 265 25.93 -12.72 -5.15
CA SER A 265 26.44 -12.99 -3.80
C SER A 265 25.37 -13.66 -2.93
N GLY A 266 25.83 -14.36 -1.88
CA GLY A 266 24.98 -15.02 -0.89
C GLY A 266 24.75 -14.16 0.36
N LYS A 267 24.84 -14.78 1.53
CA LYS A 267 24.78 -14.05 2.81
C LYS A 267 25.99 -13.14 2.99
N ASN A 268 25.79 -12.05 3.72
CA ASN A 268 26.81 -11.06 4.08
C ASN A 268 27.51 -10.47 2.83
N ALA A 269 26.73 -10.15 1.80
CA ALA A 269 27.23 -9.43 0.65
C ALA A 269 27.91 -8.12 1.10
N PRO A 270 29.12 -7.80 0.58
CA PRO A 270 29.84 -6.60 0.99
C PRO A 270 29.12 -5.32 0.55
N LEU A 271 28.36 -5.39 -0.56
CA LEU A 271 27.58 -4.29 -1.11
C LEU A 271 26.20 -4.78 -1.57
N PRO A 272 25.17 -3.92 -1.52
CA PRO A 272 23.85 -4.25 -2.03
C PRO A 272 23.84 -4.32 -3.57
N VAL A 273 23.35 -5.43 -4.12
CA VAL A 273 22.97 -5.53 -5.54
C VAL A 273 21.51 -5.13 -5.79
N ASP A 274 21.12 -4.87 -7.04
CA ASP A 274 19.80 -4.40 -7.48
C ASP A 274 18.60 -5.05 -6.78
N ARG A 275 18.62 -6.39 -6.62
CA ARG A 275 17.49 -7.10 -6.00
C ARG A 275 17.27 -6.75 -4.53
N HIS A 276 18.30 -6.33 -3.80
CA HIS A 276 18.18 -5.86 -2.43
C HIS A 276 17.39 -4.55 -2.35
N TRP A 277 17.55 -3.66 -3.34
CA TRP A 277 16.86 -2.38 -3.39
C TRP A 277 15.35 -2.49 -3.65
N ILE A 278 14.90 -3.59 -4.27
CA ILE A 278 13.48 -3.86 -4.52
C ILE A 278 12.76 -4.27 -3.23
N ALA A 279 13.41 -5.12 -2.43
CA ALA A 279 12.88 -5.59 -1.17
C ALA A 279 14.02 -6.13 -0.31
N TYR A 280 14.03 -5.75 0.98
CA TYR A 280 14.96 -6.28 1.97
C TYR A 280 14.21 -6.55 3.28
N PRO A 281 14.46 -7.69 3.95
CA PRO A 281 15.47 -8.72 3.68
C PRO A 281 15.08 -9.63 2.52
N VAL A 282 16.08 -10.33 1.99
CA VAL A 282 15.89 -11.44 1.07
C VAL A 282 16.50 -12.70 1.67
N THR A 283 15.74 -13.80 1.66
CA THR A 283 16.16 -15.07 2.24
C THR A 283 17.52 -15.49 1.69
N ASN A 284 18.50 -15.76 2.57
CA ASN A 284 19.88 -16.14 2.24
C ASN A 284 20.72 -15.11 1.47
N HIS A 285 20.24 -13.88 1.32
CA HIS A 285 20.96 -12.79 0.63
C HIS A 285 20.92 -11.53 1.52
N SER A 286 21.68 -11.57 2.61
CA SER A 286 21.86 -10.42 3.51
C SER A 286 23.00 -9.52 3.02
N VAL A 287 22.90 -8.22 3.32
CA VAL A 287 23.98 -7.25 3.12
C VAL A 287 24.65 -7.04 4.49
N ALA A 288 25.99 -7.13 4.54
CA ALA A 288 26.74 -7.11 5.80
C ALA A 288 26.40 -5.87 6.66
N ASP A 289 26.45 -4.68 6.06
CA ASP A 289 26.12 -3.40 6.70
C ASP A 289 24.64 -3.24 7.12
N TRP A 290 23.76 -4.09 6.60
CA TRP A 290 22.33 -4.00 6.87
C TRP A 290 21.86 -5.03 7.91
N GLY A 291 22.58 -6.16 8.03
CA GLY A 291 22.20 -7.27 8.90
C GLY A 291 20.83 -7.85 8.55
N GLU A 292 20.29 -8.73 9.39
CA GLU A 292 19.04 -9.45 9.08
C GLU A 292 17.77 -8.69 9.54
N ASN A 293 17.92 -7.59 10.28
CA ASN A 293 16.81 -6.91 10.95
C ASN A 293 16.30 -5.67 10.20
N LYS A 294 17.14 -4.99 9.41
CA LYS A 294 16.70 -3.85 8.60
C LYS A 294 15.61 -4.27 7.60
N ARG A 295 14.71 -3.34 7.29
CA ARG A 295 13.57 -3.58 6.39
C ARG A 295 13.47 -2.44 5.39
N LEU A 296 13.60 -2.74 4.11
CA LEU A 296 13.32 -1.76 3.06
C LEU A 296 11.83 -1.74 2.77
N PRO A 297 11.16 -0.57 2.91
CA PRO A 297 9.78 -0.45 2.51
C PRO A 297 9.68 -0.51 0.98
N ASN A 298 8.92 -1.48 0.45
CA ASN A 298 8.59 -1.53 -0.97
C ASN A 298 7.79 -0.29 -1.41
N SER A 299 8.30 0.42 -2.42
CA SER A 299 7.66 1.56 -3.09
C SER A 299 6.77 1.16 -4.26
N LEU A 300 6.94 -0.06 -4.81
CA LEU A 300 6.04 -0.66 -5.79
C LEU A 300 4.91 -1.38 -5.08
N ARG A 301 3.67 -1.00 -5.39
CA ARG A 301 2.49 -1.49 -4.70
C ARG A 301 1.54 -2.16 -5.66
N PHE A 302 0.81 -3.12 -5.12
CA PHE A 302 -0.18 -3.93 -5.81
C PHE A 302 -1.53 -3.68 -5.14
N LYS A 303 -2.58 -3.60 -5.95
CA LYS A 303 -3.96 -3.34 -5.55
C LYS A 303 -4.88 -4.15 -6.47
N VAL A 304 -5.99 -4.62 -5.94
CA VAL A 304 -7.12 -5.14 -6.74
C VAL A 304 -8.19 -4.06 -6.80
N ARG A 305 -8.75 -3.78 -7.98
CA ARG A 305 -9.90 -2.88 -8.15
C ARG A 305 -11.02 -3.61 -8.88
N LYS A 306 -12.25 -3.16 -8.63
CA LYS A 306 -13.46 -3.60 -9.31
C LYS A 306 -13.69 -2.70 -10.53
N THR A 307 -13.98 -3.29 -11.68
CA THR A 307 -14.36 -2.55 -12.89
C THR A 307 -15.84 -2.26 -12.88
N GLN A 308 -16.30 -1.36 -13.76
CA GLN A 308 -17.73 -1.04 -13.90
C GLN A 308 -18.57 -2.29 -14.21
N GLY A 309 -18.00 -3.28 -14.93
CA GLY A 309 -18.65 -4.55 -15.23
C GLY A 309 -18.65 -5.56 -14.07
N GLY A 310 -18.19 -5.17 -12.87
CA GLY A 310 -18.16 -6.01 -11.68
C GLY A 310 -17.00 -7.03 -11.63
N LYS A 311 -16.17 -7.10 -12.66
CA LYS A 311 -14.94 -7.92 -12.67
C LYS A 311 -13.84 -7.25 -11.87
N LEU A 312 -12.76 -7.98 -11.63
CA LEU A 312 -11.59 -7.51 -10.90
C LEU A 312 -10.39 -7.32 -11.83
N LEU A 313 -9.58 -6.32 -11.57
CA LEU A 313 -8.26 -6.19 -12.19
C LEU A 313 -7.20 -5.79 -11.16
N GLY A 314 -5.97 -6.12 -11.47
CA GLY A 314 -4.81 -5.74 -10.69
C GLY A 314 -4.30 -4.38 -11.15
N VAL A 315 -4.00 -3.51 -10.20
CA VAL A 315 -3.27 -2.26 -10.39
C VAL A 315 -1.90 -2.41 -9.74
N VAL A 316 -0.85 -2.26 -10.52
CA VAL A 316 0.53 -2.15 -10.05
C VAL A 316 0.95 -0.70 -10.22
N PHE A 317 1.48 -0.06 -9.18
CA PHE A 317 1.86 1.35 -9.26
C PHE A 317 3.09 1.65 -8.43
N HIS A 318 3.89 2.62 -8.89
CA HIS A 318 5.12 3.01 -8.23
C HIS A 318 4.96 4.35 -7.50
N VAL A 319 5.27 4.35 -6.20
CA VAL A 319 5.33 5.57 -5.37
C VAL A 319 6.81 5.83 -5.01
N PRO A 320 7.62 6.34 -5.96
CA PRO A 320 9.07 6.46 -5.82
C PRO A 320 9.46 7.34 -4.63
N CYS A 321 10.47 6.88 -3.91
CA CYS A 321 11.19 7.65 -2.90
C CYS A 321 12.57 7.00 -2.71
N LEU A 322 13.53 7.76 -2.21
CA LEU A 322 14.83 7.26 -1.85
C LEU A 322 14.70 6.33 -0.62
N PRO A 323 15.39 5.19 -0.57
CA PRO A 323 15.53 4.45 0.67
C PRO A 323 16.09 5.31 1.80
N PRO A 324 15.73 5.05 3.07
CA PRO A 324 16.23 5.84 4.19
C PRO A 324 17.76 5.80 4.29
N GLN A 325 18.35 6.86 4.86
CA GLN A 325 19.81 7.03 4.91
C GLN A 325 20.55 5.91 5.66
N GLU A 326 19.88 5.18 6.54
CA GLU A 326 20.43 3.99 7.22
C GLU A 326 20.84 2.85 6.26
N PHE A 327 20.36 2.88 5.02
CA PHE A 327 20.74 1.96 3.95
C PHE A 327 21.89 2.47 3.07
N LYS A 328 22.34 3.73 3.27
CA LYS A 328 23.34 4.40 2.42
C LYS A 328 22.97 4.29 0.93
N PRO A 329 21.80 4.82 0.51
CA PRO A 329 21.27 4.62 -0.84
C PRO A 329 22.18 5.17 -1.93
N ASP A 330 22.47 4.33 -2.94
CA ASP A 330 23.05 4.78 -4.21
C ASP A 330 21.92 5.16 -5.16
N ARG A 331 21.72 6.48 -5.34
CA ARG A 331 20.65 7.02 -6.18
C ARG A 331 20.75 6.54 -7.63
N GLN A 332 21.96 6.37 -8.17
CA GLN A 332 22.16 5.94 -9.56
C GLN A 332 21.85 4.45 -9.72
N ALA A 333 22.31 3.60 -8.79
CA ALA A 333 21.99 2.17 -8.82
C ALA A 333 20.47 1.94 -8.68
N ILE A 334 19.83 2.65 -7.74
CA ILE A 334 18.37 2.59 -7.53
C ILE A 334 17.61 3.06 -8.77
N ALA A 335 18.07 4.14 -9.40
CA ALA A 335 17.51 4.63 -10.65
C ALA A 335 17.63 3.61 -11.79
N ASN A 336 18.79 2.97 -11.96
CA ASN A 336 18.99 1.95 -13.00
C ASN A 336 18.10 0.72 -12.77
N MET A 337 18.01 0.27 -11.51
CA MET A 337 17.13 -0.82 -11.10
C MET A 337 15.66 -0.51 -11.41
N TRP A 338 15.16 0.67 -11.01
CA TRP A 338 13.76 1.05 -11.26
C TRP A 338 13.46 1.20 -12.75
N SER A 339 14.41 1.69 -13.55
CA SER A 339 14.25 1.78 -15.01
C SER A 339 14.05 0.40 -15.63
N THR A 340 14.77 -0.61 -15.12
CA THR A 340 14.60 -2.01 -15.54
C THR A 340 13.27 -2.58 -15.09
N VAL A 341 12.82 -2.26 -13.88
CA VAL A 341 11.49 -2.64 -13.39
C VAL A 341 10.37 -2.04 -14.24
N HIS A 342 10.43 -0.75 -14.56
CA HIS A 342 9.40 -0.07 -15.37
C HIS A 342 9.30 -0.70 -16.76
N ARG A 343 10.43 -0.93 -17.43
CA ARG A 343 10.48 -1.62 -18.73
C ARG A 343 9.88 -3.02 -18.67
N PHE A 344 10.16 -3.78 -17.61
CA PHE A 344 9.55 -5.09 -17.41
C PHE A 344 8.02 -4.99 -17.28
N LEU A 345 7.52 -4.01 -16.53
CA LEU A 345 6.08 -3.81 -16.35
C LEU A 345 5.40 -3.37 -17.66
N ASP A 346 6.01 -2.45 -18.42
CA ASP A 346 5.52 -2.02 -19.73
C ASP A 346 5.42 -3.18 -20.73
N GLN A 347 6.32 -4.17 -20.65
CA GLN A 347 6.27 -5.38 -21.48
C GLN A 347 5.21 -6.39 -21.05
N LYS A 348 4.78 -6.37 -19.79
CA LYS A 348 3.92 -7.41 -19.20
C LYS A 348 2.50 -6.96 -18.95
N LEU A 349 2.26 -5.65 -18.87
CA LEU A 349 1.01 -5.05 -18.44
C LEU A 349 0.68 -3.83 -19.28
N LYS A 350 -0.60 -3.46 -19.30
CA LYS A 350 -1.06 -2.25 -19.96
C LYS A 350 -0.85 -1.05 -19.03
N ARG A 351 -0.18 -0.01 -19.52
CA ARG A 351 -0.02 1.25 -18.78
C ARG A 351 -1.29 2.11 -18.86
N LEU A 352 -1.64 2.80 -17.77
CA LEU A 352 -2.77 3.74 -17.76
C LEU A 352 -2.35 5.10 -18.30
N ASN A 353 -3.05 5.58 -19.32
CA ASN A 353 -2.81 6.89 -19.92
C ASN A 353 -3.51 7.99 -19.11
N GLY A 354 -2.87 8.48 -18.05
CA GLY A 354 -3.13 9.78 -17.40
C GLY A 354 -4.51 10.05 -16.77
N ARG A 355 -5.56 9.29 -17.12
CA ARG A 355 -6.88 9.32 -16.50
C ARG A 355 -7.00 8.09 -15.64
N ALA A 356 -6.97 8.26 -14.32
CA ALA A 356 -7.21 7.18 -13.35
C ALA A 356 -8.69 6.80 -13.27
N GLU A 357 -9.32 6.66 -14.43
CA GLU A 357 -10.60 6.02 -14.60
C GLU A 357 -10.29 4.60 -15.10
N VAL A 358 -10.42 3.66 -14.16
CA VAL A 358 -10.51 2.23 -14.42
C VAL A 358 -11.70 1.73 -13.64
#